data_AF-A0A176ZZE8-F1
#
_entry.id   AF-A0A176ZZE8-F1
#
_cell.length_a   1.000
_cell.length_b   1.000
_cell.length_c   1.000
_cell.angle_alpha   90.00
_cell.angle_beta   90.00
_cell.angle_gamma   90.00
#
_symmetry.space_group_name_H-M   'P 1'
#
loop_
_entity.id
_entity.type
_entity.pdbx_description
1 polymer ?
#
loop_
_entity_poly.entity_id
_entity_poly.type
_entity_poly.pdbx_seq_one_letter_code
_entity_poly.pdbx_strand_id
1 'polypeptide(L)'
;MPPEGTFMHWFLNNRSIHIYITLGVLSSLAGFTFLVSLRRDSKFGDLLPEPKDAIWHPFATVRTVFEVLRLDTEARSAETKERRERRVEDVAKRGEYRKAHGLETEGFGGWTAKEAPPVAVQEAMEAGEDSVEQPKQKRQVKKWLGIW
;
A
#
# COMPACT_ATOMS: atom_id res chain seq x y z
N MET A 1 11.90 -34.95 37.54
CA MET A 1 10.68 -34.72 36.75
C MET A 1 9.48 -34.94 37.67
N PRO A 2 8.39 -34.17 37.54
CA PRO A 2 7.18 -34.45 38.30
C PRO A 2 6.69 -35.88 38.00
N PRO A 3 6.22 -36.63 39.02
CA PRO A 3 5.86 -38.04 38.87
C PRO A 3 4.70 -38.21 37.89
N GLU A 4 4.69 -39.34 37.19
CA GLU A 4 3.64 -39.67 36.23
C GLU A 4 2.26 -39.70 36.92
N GLY A 5 1.25 -39.15 36.23
CA GLY A 5 -0.09 -38.96 36.80
C GLY A 5 -0.33 -37.63 37.51
N THR A 6 0.68 -36.77 37.67
CA THR A 6 0.48 -35.40 38.16
C THR A 6 0.08 -34.44 37.04
N PHE A 7 -0.73 -33.41 37.36
CA PHE A 7 -1.10 -32.34 36.43
C PHE A 7 0.14 -31.69 35.78
N MET A 8 1.19 -31.47 36.56
CA MET A 8 2.43 -30.87 36.09
C MET A 8 3.13 -31.73 35.03
N HIS A 9 3.11 -33.06 35.18
CA HIS A 9 3.65 -33.98 34.19
C HIS A 9 2.83 -33.94 32.89
N TRP A 10 1.49 -33.90 32.98
CA TRP A 10 0.61 -33.79 31.82
C TRP A 10 0.77 -32.46 31.08
N PHE A 11 0.81 -31.34 31.80
CA PHE A 11 0.93 -30.02 31.20
C PHE A 11 2.22 -29.88 30.40
N LEU A 12 3.36 -30.31 30.96
CA LEU A 12 4.68 -30.21 30.32
C LEU A 12 4.87 -31.15 29.13
N ASN A 13 4.30 -32.37 29.18
CA ASN A 13 4.53 -33.37 28.14
C ASN A 13 3.49 -33.32 27.00
N ASN A 14 2.37 -32.62 27.20
CA ASN A 14 1.30 -32.56 26.19
C ASN A 14 1.54 -31.44 25.17
N ARG A 15 1.96 -31.84 23.96
CA ARG A 15 2.24 -30.93 22.84
C ARG A 15 1.01 -30.13 22.40
N SER A 16 -0.18 -30.71 22.46
CA SER A 16 -1.41 -30.07 21.99
C SER A 16 -1.74 -28.83 22.81
N ILE A 17 -1.58 -28.88 24.13
CA ILE A 17 -1.83 -27.74 25.03
C ILE A 17 -0.91 -26.57 24.69
N HIS A 18 0.38 -26.86 24.49
CA HIS A 18 1.36 -25.83 24.12
C HIS A 18 1.00 -25.18 22.78
N ILE A 19 0.52 -25.96 21.81
CA ILE A 19 0.05 -25.42 20.53
C ILE A 19 -1.16 -24.51 20.75
N TYR A 20 -2.16 -24.92 21.51
CA TYR A 20 -3.33 -24.07 21.77
C TYR A 20 -2.98 -22.79 22.52
N ILE A 21 -2.10 -22.86 23.52
CA ILE A 21 -1.65 -21.68 24.29
C ILE A 21 -0.87 -20.74 23.38
N THR A 22 0.14 -21.25 22.67
CA THR A 22 0.95 -20.41 21.78
C THR A 22 0.10 -19.80 20.67
N LEU A 23 -0.72 -20.60 19.97
CA LEU A 23 -1.60 -20.12 18.92
C LEU A 23 -2.63 -19.11 19.45
N GLY A 24 -3.20 -19.34 20.65
CA GLY A 24 -4.13 -18.43 21.29
C GLY A 24 -3.48 -17.10 21.66
N VAL A 25 -2.29 -17.12 22.26
CA VAL A 25 -1.53 -15.90 22.60
C VAL A 25 -1.16 -15.14 21.33
N LEU A 26 -0.61 -15.81 20.32
CA LEU A 26 -0.28 -15.17 19.04
C LEU A 26 -1.51 -14.58 18.36
N SER A 27 -2.61 -15.31 18.28
CA SER A 27 -3.85 -14.85 17.63
C SER A 27 -4.48 -13.68 18.38
N SER A 28 -4.50 -13.70 19.71
CA SER A 28 -5.02 -12.61 20.54
C SER A 28 -4.19 -11.33 20.41
N LEU A 29 -2.85 -11.46 20.42
CA LEU A 29 -1.95 -10.31 20.23
C LEU A 29 -2.05 -9.76 18.80
N ALA A 30 -2.17 -10.62 17.80
CA ALA A 30 -2.39 -10.22 16.42
C ALA A 30 -3.72 -9.48 16.26
N GLY A 31 -4.82 -9.99 16.83
CA GLY A 31 -6.12 -9.31 16.83
C GLY A 31 -6.08 -7.97 17.56
N PHE A 32 -5.42 -7.90 18.71
CA PHE A 32 -5.29 -6.66 19.48
C PHE A 32 -4.49 -5.59 18.72
N THR A 33 -3.31 -5.95 18.20
CA THR A 33 -2.48 -5.02 17.42
C THR A 33 -3.16 -4.58 16.13
N PHE A 34 -3.90 -5.47 15.48
CA PHE A 34 -4.75 -5.13 14.33
C PHE A 34 -5.82 -4.09 14.69
N LEU A 35 -6.55 -4.25 15.79
CA LEU A 35 -7.56 -3.28 16.23
C LEU A 35 -6.96 -1.92 16.55
N VAL A 36 -5.78 -1.90 17.19
CA VAL A 36 -5.06 -0.66 17.51
C VAL A 36 -4.59 0.05 16.24
N SER A 37 -4.03 -0.68 15.27
CA SER A 37 -3.62 -0.13 13.98
C SER A 37 -4.84 0.37 13.20
N LEU A 38 -5.93 -0.40 13.14
CA LEU A 38 -7.16 0.01 12.45
C LEU A 38 -7.71 1.32 13.01
N ARG A 39 -7.74 1.46 14.34
CA ARG A 39 -8.20 2.70 14.98
C ARG A 39 -7.27 3.89 14.70
N ARG A 40 -5.96 3.66 14.57
CA ARG A 40 -4.98 4.73 14.33
C ARG A 40 -4.91 5.16 12.86
N ASP A 41 -5.00 4.21 11.94
CA ASP A 41 -4.69 4.42 10.54
C ASP A 41 -5.96 4.66 9.69
N SER A 42 -7.14 4.24 10.17
CA SER A 42 -8.40 4.46 9.45
C SER A 42 -9.01 5.83 9.76
N LYS A 43 -9.55 6.47 8.72
CA LYS A 43 -10.37 7.68 8.84
C LYS A 43 -11.66 7.46 9.66
N PHE A 44 -12.09 6.20 9.79
CA PHE A 44 -13.30 5.79 10.50
C PHE A 44 -13.02 5.19 11.89
N GLY A 45 -11.82 5.43 12.45
CA GLY A 45 -11.39 4.88 13.73
C GLY A 45 -12.29 5.23 14.94
N ASP A 46 -13.00 6.34 14.86
CA ASP A 46 -13.94 6.79 15.91
C ASP A 46 -15.25 6.00 15.93
N LEU A 47 -15.61 5.33 14.82
CA LEU A 47 -16.81 4.49 14.73
C LEU A 47 -16.63 3.12 15.39
N LEU A 48 -15.39 2.75 15.72
CA LEU A 48 -15.11 1.51 16.41
C LEU A 48 -15.62 1.59 17.87
N PRO A 49 -16.16 0.49 18.43
CA PRO A 49 -16.65 0.46 19.80
C PRO A 49 -15.51 0.64 20.82
N GLU A 50 -15.84 1.13 22.00
CA GLU A 50 -14.86 1.30 23.06
C GLU A 50 -14.20 -0.05 23.43
N PRO A 51 -12.92 -0.05 23.87
CA PRO A 51 -12.21 -1.28 24.24
C PRO A 51 -12.94 -2.11 25.31
N LYS A 52 -13.71 -1.45 26.18
CA LYS A 52 -14.53 -2.09 27.22
C LYS A 52 -15.70 -2.89 26.63
N ASP A 53 -16.33 -2.38 25.57
CA ASP A 53 -17.47 -3.05 24.91
C ASP A 53 -17.01 -4.26 24.11
N ALA A 54 -15.74 -4.29 23.67
CA ALA A 54 -15.14 -5.46 23.03
C ALA A 54 -15.10 -6.70 23.94
N ILE A 55 -15.03 -6.50 25.26
CA ILE A 55 -15.00 -7.59 26.25
C ILE A 55 -16.42 -8.10 26.53
N TRP A 56 -17.39 -7.19 26.68
CA TRP A 56 -18.77 -7.53 27.04
C TRP A 56 -19.62 -7.99 25.85
N HIS A 57 -19.33 -7.47 24.65
CA HIS A 57 -20.11 -7.73 23.43
C HIS A 57 -19.21 -8.11 22.24
N PRO A 58 -18.45 -9.22 22.33
CA PRO A 58 -17.44 -9.58 21.32
C PRO A 58 -18.03 -9.74 19.91
N PHE A 59 -19.24 -10.31 19.79
CA PHE A 59 -19.89 -10.49 18.49
C PHE A 59 -20.36 -9.19 17.84
N ALA A 60 -20.84 -8.23 18.64
CA ALA A 60 -21.23 -6.92 18.14
C ALA A 60 -19.99 -6.15 17.67
N THR A 61 -18.91 -6.22 18.45
CA THR A 61 -17.63 -5.61 18.09
C THR A 61 -17.08 -6.15 16.77
N VAL A 62 -17.10 -7.47 16.57
CA VAL A 62 -16.65 -8.05 15.29
C VAL A 62 -17.44 -7.50 14.11
N ARG A 63 -18.78 -7.40 14.22
CA ARG A 63 -19.62 -6.81 13.14
C ARG A 63 -19.23 -5.37 12.84
N THR A 64 -19.11 -4.53 13.86
CA THR A 64 -18.72 -3.12 13.68
C THR A 64 -17.32 -2.98 13.08
N VAL A 65 -16.37 -3.84 13.44
CA VAL A 65 -15.02 -3.87 12.85
C VAL A 65 -15.11 -4.22 11.35
N PHE A 66 -15.93 -5.20 10.98
CA PHE A 66 -16.15 -5.54 9.56
C PHE A 66 -16.79 -4.39 8.77
N GLU A 67 -17.74 -3.68 9.35
CA GLU A 67 -18.37 -2.50 8.73
C GLU A 67 -17.35 -1.38 8.51
N VAL A 68 -16.54 -1.07 9.54
CA VAL A 68 -15.47 -0.06 9.44
C VAL A 68 -14.42 -0.47 8.40
N LEU A 69 -14.01 -1.74 8.38
CA LEU A 69 -13.09 -2.25 7.37
C LEU A 69 -13.65 -2.09 5.96
N ARG A 70 -14.92 -2.42 5.76
CA ARG A 70 -15.58 -2.22 4.46
C ARG A 70 -15.55 -0.74 4.05
N LEU A 71 -15.94 0.17 4.94
CA LEU A 71 -15.91 1.61 4.69
C LEU A 71 -14.50 2.12 4.35
N ASP A 72 -13.48 1.67 5.10
CA ASP A 72 -12.09 2.03 4.85
C ASP A 72 -11.61 1.55 3.47
N THR A 73 -11.98 0.33 3.09
CA THR A 73 -11.65 -0.22 1.75
C THR A 73 -12.36 0.53 0.63
N GLU A 74 -13.63 0.90 0.82
CA GLU A 74 -14.40 1.69 -0.14
C GLU A 74 -13.79 3.08 -0.31
N ALA A 75 -13.39 3.74 0.78
CA ALA A 75 -12.72 5.04 0.75
C ALA A 75 -11.36 4.98 0.03
N ARG A 76 -10.50 4.01 0.37
CA ARG A 76 -9.20 3.82 -0.31
C ARG A 76 -9.35 3.50 -1.79
N SER A 77 -10.39 2.74 -2.14
CA SER A 77 -10.73 2.42 -3.52
C SER A 77 -11.13 3.69 -4.30
N ALA A 78 -11.99 4.53 -3.72
CA ALA A 78 -12.38 5.80 -4.31
C ALA A 78 -11.18 6.75 -4.52
N GLU A 79 -10.33 6.93 -3.51
CA GLU A 79 -9.10 7.73 -3.62
C GLU A 79 -8.16 7.21 -4.71
N THR A 80 -8.01 5.89 -4.80
CA THR A 80 -7.19 5.26 -5.84
C THR A 80 -7.78 5.47 -7.23
N LYS A 81 -9.11 5.41 -7.35
CA LYS A 81 -9.82 5.67 -8.60
C LYS A 81 -9.60 7.11 -9.06
N GLU A 82 -9.82 8.08 -8.19
CA GLU A 82 -9.56 9.50 -8.48
C GLU A 82 -8.10 9.73 -8.90
N ARG A 83 -7.14 9.10 -8.20
CA ARG A 83 -5.72 9.22 -8.54
C ARG A 83 -5.41 8.62 -9.92
N ARG A 84 -6.10 7.56 -10.33
CA ARG A 84 -5.97 6.96 -11.66
C ARG A 84 -6.62 7.83 -12.73
N GLU A 85 -7.82 8.35 -12.47
CA GLU A 85 -8.52 9.27 -13.37
C GLU A 85 -7.67 10.50 -13.69
N ARG A 86 -7.10 11.16 -12.68
CA ARG A 86 -6.18 12.31 -12.88
C ARG A 86 -4.99 11.96 -13.78
N ARG A 87 -4.39 10.77 -13.61
CA ARG A 87 -3.27 10.32 -14.46
C ARG A 87 -3.72 10.07 -15.90
N VAL A 88 -4.90 9.49 -16.09
CA VAL A 88 -5.46 9.23 -17.42
C VAL A 88 -5.80 10.54 -18.12
N GLU A 89 -6.40 11.50 -17.41
CA GLU A 89 -6.66 12.85 -17.91
C GLU A 89 -5.39 13.57 -18.33
N ASP A 90 -4.32 13.50 -17.52
CA ASP A 90 -3.02 14.09 -17.86
C ASP A 90 -2.43 13.47 -19.12
N VAL A 91 -2.54 12.15 -19.29
CA VAL A 91 -2.08 11.45 -20.51
C VAL A 91 -2.94 11.82 -21.72
N ALA A 92 -4.26 11.92 -21.54
CA ALA A 92 -5.18 12.32 -22.60
C ALA A 92 -4.88 13.75 -23.09
N LYS A 93 -4.72 14.71 -22.18
CA LYS A 93 -4.33 16.10 -22.50
C LYS A 93 -3.00 16.16 -23.25
N ARG A 94 -2.02 15.36 -22.84
CA ARG A 94 -0.72 15.26 -23.55
C ARG A 94 -0.90 14.68 -24.95
N GLY A 95 -1.80 13.72 -25.13
CA GLY A 95 -2.16 13.18 -26.44
C GLY A 95 -2.82 14.22 -27.34
N GLU A 96 -3.81 14.94 -26.83
CA GLU A 96 -4.49 16.02 -27.55
C GLU A 96 -3.52 17.13 -27.94
N TYR A 97 -2.61 17.52 -27.04
CA TYR A 97 -1.57 18.49 -27.33
C TYR A 97 -0.67 18.07 -28.49
N ARG A 98 -0.20 16.81 -28.50
CA ARG A 98 0.63 16.28 -29.60
C ARG A 98 -0.13 16.21 -30.92
N LYS A 99 -1.40 15.80 -30.90
CA LYS A 99 -2.27 15.77 -32.08
C LYS A 99 -2.47 17.17 -32.67
N ALA A 100 -2.75 18.17 -31.82
CA ALA A 100 -2.96 19.54 -32.25
C ALA A 100 -1.70 20.20 -32.82
N HIS A 101 -0.51 19.83 -32.32
CA HIS A 101 0.78 20.37 -32.79
C HIS A 101 1.45 19.49 -33.87
N GLY A 102 0.76 18.47 -34.40
CA GLY A 102 1.30 17.62 -35.47
C GLY A 102 2.49 16.73 -35.07
N LEU A 103 2.69 16.51 -33.76
CA LEU A 103 3.80 15.71 -33.20
C LEU A 103 3.46 14.21 -33.10
N GLU A 104 2.29 13.77 -33.57
CA GLU A 104 1.92 12.35 -33.59
C GLU A 104 2.53 11.70 -34.83
N THR A 105 3.56 10.88 -34.63
CA THR A 105 4.00 9.94 -35.66
C THR A 105 2.96 8.83 -35.74
N GLU A 106 2.44 8.51 -36.92
CA GLU A 106 1.41 7.48 -37.17
C GLU A 106 1.85 6.04 -36.82
N GLY A 107 2.94 5.86 -36.07
CA GLY A 107 3.45 4.58 -35.61
C GLY A 107 2.90 4.21 -34.23
N PHE A 108 1.89 3.34 -34.23
CA PHE A 108 1.50 2.51 -33.09
C PHE A 108 2.73 1.96 -32.32
N GLY A 109 3.08 2.56 -31.18
CA GLY A 109 4.06 2.00 -30.25
C GLY A 109 5.23 2.91 -29.89
N GLY A 110 5.12 3.58 -28.74
CA GLY A 110 6.27 4.20 -28.05
C GLY A 110 7.31 3.21 -27.51
N TRP A 111 7.40 1.99 -28.06
CA TRP A 111 8.50 1.06 -27.82
C TRP A 111 9.60 1.18 -28.89
N THR A 112 9.35 1.83 -30.03
CA THR A 112 10.35 1.97 -31.12
C THR A 112 10.99 3.35 -31.22
N ALA A 113 10.51 4.37 -30.50
CA ALA A 113 11.07 5.73 -30.54
C ALA A 113 12.41 5.90 -29.79
N LYS A 114 13.22 4.85 -29.69
CA LYS A 114 14.60 4.93 -29.17
C LYS A 114 15.65 5.07 -30.29
N GLU A 115 15.24 4.96 -31.55
CA GLU A 115 16.13 5.11 -32.69
C GLU A 115 15.66 6.30 -33.54
N ALA A 116 16.35 7.44 -33.33
CA ALA A 116 16.23 8.72 -34.03
C ALA A 116 15.00 9.61 -33.72
N PRO A 117 15.20 10.79 -33.07
CA PRO A 117 14.16 11.81 -33.02
C PRO A 117 13.96 12.45 -34.41
N PRO A 118 12.71 12.77 -34.80
CA PRO A 118 12.43 13.48 -36.05
C PRO A 118 12.98 14.92 -36.01
N VAL A 119 13.31 15.47 -37.17
CA VAL A 119 14.00 16.76 -37.38
C VAL A 119 13.33 17.94 -36.63
N ALA A 120 12.00 17.91 -36.46
CA ALA A 120 11.26 18.93 -35.70
C ALA A 120 11.58 18.95 -34.19
N VAL A 121 12.03 17.82 -33.62
CA VAL A 121 12.49 17.73 -32.23
C VAL A 121 13.93 18.24 -32.10
N GLN A 122 14.73 18.16 -33.17
CA GLN A 122 16.08 18.72 -33.20
C GLN A 122 16.05 20.25 -33.27
N GLU A 123 15.19 20.84 -34.12
CA GLU A 123 14.98 22.30 -34.15
C GLU A 123 14.39 22.85 -32.84
N ALA A 124 13.46 22.10 -32.21
CA ALA A 124 12.90 22.51 -30.92
C ALA A 124 13.88 22.31 -29.73
N MET A 125 14.84 21.38 -29.85
CA MET A 125 15.93 21.23 -28.87
C MET A 125 16.99 22.32 -29.05
N GLU A 126 17.41 22.64 -30.28
CA GLU A 126 18.35 23.75 -30.54
C GLU A 126 17.76 25.11 -30.17
N ALA A 127 16.46 25.34 -30.37
CA ALA A 127 15.81 26.59 -29.97
C ALA A 127 15.55 26.70 -28.44
N GLY A 128 15.63 25.59 -27.70
CA GLY A 128 15.42 25.53 -26.26
C GLY A 128 16.69 25.51 -25.42
N GLU A 129 17.87 25.36 -26.04
CA GLU A 129 19.16 25.20 -25.34
C GLU A 129 19.61 26.45 -24.56
N ASP A 130 19.02 27.62 -24.78
CA ASP A 130 19.33 28.83 -24.01
C ASP A 130 18.58 28.91 -22.67
N SER A 131 17.68 27.97 -22.36
CA SER A 131 17.05 27.93 -21.04
C SER A 131 16.75 26.50 -20.61
N VAL A 132 17.44 26.09 -19.52
CA VAL A 132 17.22 24.88 -18.70
C VAL A 132 18.09 23.70 -19.18
N GLU A 133 19.07 23.17 -18.45
CA GLU A 133 18.98 22.65 -17.08
C GLU A 133 20.38 22.29 -16.50
N GLN A 134 20.67 22.69 -15.26
CA GLN A 134 21.72 22.02 -14.48
C GLN A 134 21.25 20.61 -14.09
N PRO A 135 22.06 19.56 -14.29
CA PRO A 135 21.66 18.20 -13.95
C PRO A 135 21.59 18.03 -12.43
N LYS A 136 20.39 17.84 -11.88
CA LYS A 136 20.21 17.41 -10.48
C LYS A 136 20.91 16.07 -10.28
N GLN A 137 22.08 16.11 -9.63
CA GLN A 137 22.81 14.93 -9.20
C GLN A 137 21.89 14.01 -8.39
N LYS A 138 21.78 12.76 -8.83
CA LYS A 138 21.06 11.70 -8.12
C LYS A 138 21.66 11.58 -6.71
N ARG A 139 20.88 11.86 -5.66
CA ARG A 139 21.31 11.67 -4.27
C ARG A 139 21.72 10.22 -4.08
N GLN A 140 23.01 9.99 -3.87
CA GLN A 140 23.51 8.66 -3.55
C GLN A 140 22.94 8.23 -2.21
N VAL A 141 22.09 7.20 -2.25
CA VAL A 141 21.52 6.60 -1.04
C VAL A 141 22.66 5.88 -0.32
N LYS A 142 22.92 6.26 0.94
CA LYS A 142 23.95 5.61 1.75
C LYS A 142 23.51 4.18 2.04
N LYS A 143 24.29 3.23 1.53
CA LYS A 143 24.11 1.79 1.73
C LYS A 143 24.39 1.47 3.19
N TRP A 144 23.39 1.03 3.93
CA TRP A 144 23.58 0.45 5.26
C TRP A 144 23.10 -1.00 5.21
N LEU A 145 24.02 -1.93 5.53
CA LEU A 145 23.79 -3.36 5.70
C LEU A 145 23.23 -4.14 4.49
N GLY A 146 23.73 -3.84 3.28
CA GLY A 146 23.83 -4.85 2.21
C GLY A 146 22.53 -5.36 1.57
N ILE A 147 21.41 -4.64 1.64
CA ILE A 147 20.18 -5.01 0.92
C ILE A 147 19.68 -3.78 0.15
N TRP A 148 19.30 -4.03 -1.11
CA TRP A 148 18.96 -3.06 -2.16
C TRP A 148 17.70 -2.24 -1.87
#